data_AF-A0AAV3QXL4-F1
#
_entry.id   AF-A0AAV3QXL4-F1
#
_cell.length_a   1.000
_cell.length_b   1.000
_cell.length_c   1.000
_cell.angle_alpha   90.00
_cell.angle_beta   90.00
_cell.angle_gamma   90.00
#
_symmetry.space_group_name_H-M   'P 1'
#
loop_
_entity.id
_entity.type
_entity.pdbx_description
1 polymer ?
#
loop_
_entity_poly.entity_id
_entity_poly.type
_entity_poly.pdbx_seq_one_letter_code
_entity_poly.pdbx_strand_id
1 'polypeptide(L)'
;MSGEEVGSALPRRNYMKRNQNSSTLKKYSPSHSDSKPPSPQSSVGGERTVKNLRLSKALTIPEGTTVFEGCRMMAARRVDAVLLTDSNALLSGILTDKDVATRVSADELRPDQTVVSSVMTRNPIFVTSDTLAIEALHKMVQAKFRHLPVVENGEVVALLDITKCLYDAILRLEKAAGQGSPWSSALSAPSPFIETLIDRMLKPALWTFISENTKVAIVSASEPVQVAAKKMREFRVNSVIILSGSRIQGILTPRDILMRVVAKNLSPELTLVEKVMTANPECATLDITILEVLHIMHDGRFLHLPVTDRDGNIVACVDVLQITHAAILMIYVMVWFPNFFGIVILSFN
;
A
#
# COMPACT_ATOMS: atom_id res chain seq x y z
N MET A 1 -35.04 47.18 -21.03
CA MET A 1 -34.51 48.32 -20.24
C MET A 1 -34.49 47.91 -18.79
N SER A 2 -33.30 47.99 -18.16
CA SER A 2 -32.98 47.98 -16.71
C SER A 2 -33.63 46.90 -15.82
N GLY A 3 -32.95 45.95 -15.18
CA GLY A 3 -31.56 45.89 -14.71
C GLY A 3 -31.53 45.91 -13.18
N GLU A 4 -31.07 44.83 -12.54
CA GLU A 4 -30.17 44.83 -11.36
C GLU A 4 -29.87 43.38 -10.90
N GLU A 5 -28.62 42.96 -11.12
CA GLU A 5 -27.99 41.76 -10.54
C GLU A 5 -27.33 42.16 -9.21
N VAL A 6 -27.44 41.31 -8.18
CA VAL A 6 -26.65 41.42 -6.95
C VAL A 6 -25.81 40.16 -6.78
N GLY A 7 -24.54 40.26 -7.16
CA GLY A 7 -23.48 39.31 -6.80
C GLY A 7 -22.78 39.75 -5.51
N SER A 8 -22.49 38.82 -4.61
CA SER A 8 -21.59 39.05 -3.47
C SER A 8 -20.46 38.01 -3.49
N ALA A 9 -19.25 38.50 -3.77
CA ALA A 9 -17.99 37.75 -3.77
C ALA A 9 -17.19 38.12 -2.51
N LEU A 10 -16.71 37.10 -1.78
CA LEU A 10 -15.83 37.25 -0.62
C LEU A 10 -14.35 37.46 -1.06
N PRO A 11 -13.59 38.36 -0.43
CA PRO A 11 -12.23 38.67 -0.87
C PRO A 11 -11.16 37.72 -0.30
N ARG A 12 -10.22 37.35 -1.18
CA ARG A 12 -8.95 36.66 -0.89
C ARG A 12 -7.96 37.60 -0.19
N ARG A 13 -7.35 37.14 0.90
CA ARG A 13 -6.36 37.88 1.70
C ARG A 13 -4.95 37.59 1.19
N ASN A 14 -4.35 38.54 0.46
CA ASN A 14 -2.92 38.57 0.12
C ASN A 14 -2.15 39.31 1.22
N TYR A 15 -1.16 38.66 1.84
CA TYR A 15 -0.18 39.33 2.71
C TYR A 15 1.10 39.62 1.93
N MET A 16 1.38 40.91 1.75
CA MET A 16 2.62 41.44 1.18
C MET A 16 3.78 41.40 2.18
N LYS A 17 4.97 41.20 1.59
CA LYS A 17 6.33 41.28 2.14
C LYS A 17 6.57 42.57 2.92
N ARG A 18 7.31 42.49 4.03
CA ARG A 18 8.00 43.62 4.66
C ARG A 18 9.50 43.38 4.58
N ASN A 19 10.17 44.24 3.83
CA ASN A 19 11.62 44.31 3.65
C ASN A 19 12.13 45.47 4.51
N GLN A 20 13.14 45.25 5.36
CA GLN A 20 13.90 46.33 6.01
C GLN A 20 15.38 46.09 5.72
N ASN A 21 15.98 47.01 4.96
CA ASN A 21 17.41 47.16 4.80
C ASN A 21 17.94 48.06 5.92
N SER A 22 19.04 47.67 6.56
CA SER A 22 20.01 48.62 7.10
C SER A 22 21.42 48.17 6.72
N SER A 23 22.11 49.08 6.04
CA SER A 23 23.46 48.99 5.49
C SER A 23 24.54 49.19 6.55
N THR A 24 25.63 48.39 6.54
CA THR A 24 27.00 48.91 6.64
C THR A 24 28.07 47.88 6.22
N LEU A 25 28.87 48.28 5.22
CA LEU A 25 30.30 48.03 4.93
C LEU A 25 30.85 46.61 4.66
N LYS A 26 31.36 46.47 3.43
CA LYS A 26 32.19 45.39 2.86
C LYS A 26 33.56 45.23 3.56
N LYS A 27 33.99 43.97 3.74
CA LYS A 27 35.39 43.52 3.57
C LYS A 27 35.41 42.14 2.91
N TYR A 28 36.24 41.99 1.88
CA TYR A 28 36.45 40.80 1.03
C TYR A 28 37.81 40.19 1.45
N SER A 29 37.89 38.97 2.01
CA SER A 29 38.37 37.68 1.42
C SER A 29 39.26 36.97 2.47
N PRO A 30 39.60 35.66 2.40
CA PRO A 30 39.26 34.63 1.42
C PRO A 30 38.57 33.37 2.03
N SER A 31 38.19 32.47 1.12
CA SER A 31 37.51 31.19 1.26
C SER A 31 37.95 30.26 2.40
N HIS A 32 36.99 29.89 3.26
CA HIS A 32 36.97 28.60 3.95
C HIS A 32 35.70 27.86 3.54
N SER A 33 35.89 26.71 2.89
CA SER A 33 34.84 25.79 2.48
C SER A 33 34.31 25.04 3.70
N ASP A 34 33.23 25.55 4.32
CA ASP A 34 32.46 24.78 5.28
C ASP A 34 31.62 23.75 4.53
N SER A 35 32.20 22.55 4.40
CA SER A 35 31.50 21.36 3.95
C SER A 35 30.38 21.02 4.93
N LYS A 36 29.14 21.23 4.47
CA LYS A 36 27.91 20.64 5.04
C LYS A 36 28.17 19.17 5.38
N PRO A 37 27.79 18.67 6.57
CA PRO A 37 28.07 17.29 6.94
C PRO A 37 27.42 16.35 5.93
N PRO A 38 28.12 15.32 5.45
CA PRO A 38 27.59 14.42 4.46
C PRO A 38 26.35 13.72 5.03
N SER A 39 25.27 13.75 4.27
CA SER A 39 24.15 12.82 4.38
C SER A 39 24.72 11.41 4.57
N PRO A 40 24.17 10.59 5.50
CA PRO A 40 24.75 9.31 5.84
C PRO A 40 24.85 8.47 4.56
N GLN A 41 26.10 8.22 4.17
CA GLN A 41 26.45 7.33 3.09
C GLN A 41 25.83 5.98 3.44
N SER A 42 24.81 5.58 2.68
CA SER A 42 24.19 4.27 2.79
C SER A 42 25.26 3.23 2.48
N SER A 43 25.77 2.60 3.54
CA SER A 43 26.69 1.47 3.45
C SER A 43 26.08 0.38 2.57
N VAL A 44 26.68 0.21 1.39
CA VAL A 44 26.95 -1.04 0.68
C VAL A 44 26.18 -2.26 1.22
N GLY A 45 25.13 -2.69 0.52
CA GLY A 45 24.66 -4.09 0.53
C GLY A 45 24.12 -4.68 1.84
N GLY A 46 23.83 -3.89 2.88
CA GLY A 46 23.27 -4.41 4.13
C GLY A 46 21.76 -4.63 4.05
N GLU A 47 21.28 -5.81 4.44
CA GLU A 47 19.85 -6.10 4.54
C GLU A 47 19.20 -5.19 5.60
N ARG A 48 18.18 -4.42 5.20
CA ARG A 48 17.48 -3.52 6.11
C ARG A 48 16.58 -4.35 7.04
N THR A 49 16.73 -4.17 8.34
CA THR A 49 15.87 -4.76 9.37
C THR A 49 14.64 -3.91 9.66
N VAL A 50 13.66 -4.49 10.36
CA VAL A 50 12.40 -3.83 10.75
C VAL A 50 12.66 -2.55 11.57
N LYS A 51 13.62 -2.54 12.50
CA LYS A 51 13.98 -1.33 13.27
C LYS A 51 14.41 -0.15 12.40
N ASN A 52 14.98 -0.42 11.23
CA ASN A 52 15.44 0.61 10.31
C ASN A 52 14.32 1.19 9.44
N LEU A 53 13.07 0.71 9.57
CA LEU A 53 11.91 1.18 8.79
C LEU A 53 11.16 2.38 9.40
N ARG A 54 11.62 2.93 10.53
CA ARG A 54 11.02 4.08 11.24
C ARG A 54 9.51 3.89 11.48
N LEU A 55 9.20 2.88 12.29
CA LEU A 55 7.82 2.53 12.60
C LEU A 55 7.18 3.51 13.59
N SER A 56 5.88 3.68 13.46
CA SER A 56 5.08 4.40 14.43
C SER A 56 4.69 3.48 15.59
N LYS A 57 4.51 4.07 16.78
CA LYS A 57 3.97 3.35 17.93
C LYS A 57 2.62 2.72 17.57
N ALA A 58 2.45 1.44 17.90
CA ALA A 58 1.19 0.76 17.67
C ALA A 58 0.03 1.45 18.42
N LEU A 59 -1.13 1.51 17.78
CA LEU A 59 -2.37 1.78 18.50
C LEU A 59 -2.77 0.49 19.22
N THR A 60 -3.00 0.59 20.52
CA THR A 60 -3.47 -0.51 21.37
C THR A 60 -4.79 -0.16 22.03
N ILE A 61 -5.70 -1.13 22.14
CA ILE A 61 -6.98 -1.01 22.87
C ILE A 61 -7.25 -2.28 23.69
N PRO A 62 -8.04 -2.20 24.79
CA PRO A 62 -8.54 -3.38 25.48
C PRO A 62 -9.43 -4.23 24.58
N GLU A 63 -9.38 -5.56 24.72
CA GLU A 63 -10.17 -6.49 23.90
C GLU A 63 -11.69 -6.44 24.16
N GLY A 64 -12.12 -5.82 25.26
CA GLY A 64 -13.52 -5.54 25.57
C GLY A 64 -14.09 -4.28 24.91
N THR A 65 -13.28 -3.51 24.16
CA THR A 65 -13.72 -2.29 23.47
C THR A 65 -14.77 -2.61 22.41
N THR A 66 -15.72 -1.71 22.13
CA THR A 66 -16.66 -1.92 21.02
C THR A 66 -15.98 -1.71 19.66
N VAL A 67 -16.48 -2.36 18.61
CA VAL A 67 -15.98 -2.14 17.24
C VAL A 67 -16.10 -0.67 16.84
N PHE A 68 -17.19 0.00 17.18
CA PHE A 68 -17.40 1.42 16.90
C PHE A 68 -16.30 2.29 17.53
N GLU A 69 -15.99 2.09 18.81
CA GLU A 69 -14.94 2.85 19.50
C GLU A 69 -13.56 2.55 18.94
N GLY A 70 -13.26 1.28 18.65
CA GLY A 70 -12.03 0.86 17.97
C GLY A 70 -11.87 1.57 16.61
N CYS A 71 -12.91 1.57 15.78
CA CYS A 71 -12.95 2.28 14.50
C CYS A 71 -12.76 3.79 14.65
N ARG A 72 -13.37 4.41 15.66
CA ARG A 72 -13.20 5.84 15.94
C ARG A 72 -11.75 6.17 16.32
N MET A 73 -11.10 5.33 17.13
CA MET A 73 -9.70 5.48 17.52
C MET A 73 -8.75 5.27 16.33
N MET A 74 -9.00 4.25 15.51
CA MET A 74 -8.26 4.00 14.27
C MET A 74 -8.37 5.20 13.32
N ALA A 75 -9.59 5.72 13.13
CA ALA A 75 -9.82 6.89 12.27
C ALA A 75 -9.16 8.15 12.79
N ALA A 76 -9.19 8.41 14.09
CA ALA A 76 -8.51 9.55 14.71
C ALA A 76 -6.99 9.52 14.51
N ARG A 77 -6.37 8.32 14.54
CA ARG A 77 -4.94 8.13 14.26
C ARG A 77 -4.60 7.89 12.79
N ARG A 78 -5.61 7.84 11.92
CA ARG A 78 -5.49 7.53 10.48
C ARG A 78 -4.81 6.18 10.19
N VAL A 79 -4.97 5.22 11.09
CA VAL A 79 -4.48 3.84 10.95
C VAL A 79 -5.62 2.91 10.55
N ASP A 80 -5.30 1.77 9.96
CA ASP A 80 -6.24 0.74 9.50
C ASP A 80 -6.10 -0.59 10.26
N ALA A 81 -5.29 -0.61 11.32
CA ALA A 81 -5.15 -1.73 12.21
C ALA A 81 -4.89 -1.27 13.65
N VAL A 82 -5.36 -2.08 14.59
CA VAL A 82 -5.21 -1.88 16.03
C VAL A 82 -4.87 -3.19 16.72
N LEU A 83 -3.97 -3.13 17.68
CA LEU A 83 -3.58 -4.28 18.50
C LEU A 83 -4.43 -4.34 19.76
N LEU A 84 -4.80 -5.55 20.14
CA LEU A 84 -5.70 -5.80 21.27
C LEU A 84 -4.91 -6.37 22.43
N THR A 85 -5.27 -5.91 23.62
CA THR A 85 -4.66 -6.35 24.87
C THR A 85 -5.69 -7.00 25.78
N ASP A 86 -5.30 -8.10 26.42
CA ASP A 86 -6.10 -8.78 27.44
C ASP A 86 -6.06 -8.02 28.79
N SER A 87 -6.65 -8.62 29.83
CA SER A 87 -6.65 -8.04 31.18
C SER A 87 -5.25 -7.95 31.83
N ASN A 88 -4.27 -8.68 31.31
CA ASN A 88 -2.88 -8.66 31.76
C ASN A 88 -2.01 -7.69 30.93
N ALA A 89 -2.63 -6.89 30.06
CA ALA A 89 -1.97 -6.01 29.10
C ALA A 89 -1.08 -6.74 28.07
N LEU A 90 -1.30 -8.05 27.86
CA LEU A 90 -0.59 -8.84 26.86
C LEU A 90 -1.32 -8.79 25.51
N LEU A 91 -0.58 -8.91 24.41
CA LEU A 91 -1.15 -8.95 23.06
C LEU A 91 -2.06 -10.18 22.89
N SER A 92 -3.36 -9.94 22.72
CA SER A 92 -4.36 -11.01 22.53
C SER A 92 -4.85 -11.13 21.08
N GLY A 93 -4.74 -10.05 20.30
CA GLY A 93 -5.20 -10.05 18.92
C GLY A 93 -4.83 -8.81 18.10
N ILE A 94 -5.24 -8.84 16.84
CA ILE A 94 -5.23 -7.69 15.92
C ILE A 94 -6.62 -7.54 15.27
N LEU A 95 -7.07 -6.30 15.10
CA LEU A 95 -8.26 -5.96 14.32
C LEU A 95 -7.83 -5.02 13.20
N THR A 96 -8.24 -5.31 11.96
CA THR A 96 -7.98 -4.44 10.81
C THR A 96 -9.25 -3.98 10.11
N ASP A 97 -9.10 -3.02 9.20
CA ASP A 97 -10.17 -2.59 8.29
C ASP A 97 -10.87 -3.75 7.57
N LYS A 98 -10.11 -4.75 7.13
CA LYS A 98 -10.61 -5.98 6.51
C LYS A 98 -11.53 -6.77 7.45
N ASP A 99 -11.18 -6.88 8.73
CA ASP A 99 -12.03 -7.56 9.71
C ASP A 99 -13.34 -6.79 9.93
N VAL A 100 -13.29 -5.45 9.99
CA VAL A 100 -14.48 -4.60 10.08
C VAL A 100 -15.39 -4.80 8.86
N ALA A 101 -14.84 -4.78 7.65
CA ALA A 101 -15.63 -5.02 6.45
C ALA A 101 -16.22 -6.44 6.42
N THR A 102 -15.41 -7.47 6.67
CA THR A 102 -15.80 -8.86 6.37
C THR A 102 -16.46 -9.61 7.51
N ARG A 103 -16.27 -9.20 8.77
CA ARG A 103 -16.83 -9.86 9.97
C ARG A 103 -17.83 -8.99 10.72
N VAL A 104 -17.95 -7.70 10.38
CA VAL A 104 -18.91 -6.78 11.00
C VAL A 104 -19.92 -6.32 9.95
N SER A 105 -19.48 -5.58 8.93
CA SER A 105 -20.40 -5.04 7.91
C SER A 105 -21.02 -6.12 7.03
N ALA A 106 -20.26 -7.15 6.64
CA ALA A 106 -20.79 -8.25 5.83
C ALA A 106 -21.72 -9.19 6.61
N ASP A 107 -21.54 -9.28 7.94
CA ASP A 107 -22.36 -10.09 8.86
C ASP A 107 -23.48 -9.30 9.55
N GLU A 108 -23.67 -8.03 9.18
CA GLU A 108 -24.76 -7.17 9.70
C GLU A 108 -24.71 -7.02 11.22
N LEU A 109 -23.50 -7.11 11.79
CA LEU A 109 -23.30 -6.91 13.22
C LEU A 109 -23.33 -5.42 13.54
N ARG A 110 -24.00 -5.07 14.63
CA ARG A 110 -24.05 -3.71 15.17
C ARG A 110 -22.69 -3.29 15.74
N PRO A 111 -21.97 -2.32 15.16
CA PRO A 111 -20.62 -1.96 15.62
C PRO A 111 -20.57 -1.39 17.03
N ASP A 112 -21.66 -0.77 17.49
CA ASP A 112 -21.83 -0.19 18.83
C ASP A 112 -22.12 -1.24 19.92
N GLN A 113 -22.54 -2.44 19.53
CA GLN A 113 -22.85 -3.55 20.46
C GLN A 113 -21.86 -4.71 20.35
N THR A 114 -21.11 -4.80 19.26
CA THR A 114 -20.14 -5.86 19.02
C THR A 114 -18.80 -5.50 19.64
N VAL A 115 -18.26 -6.39 20.46
CA VAL A 115 -16.92 -6.23 21.03
C VAL A 115 -15.84 -6.64 20.04
N VAL A 116 -14.70 -5.96 20.07
CA VAL A 116 -13.60 -6.23 19.14
C VAL A 116 -13.03 -7.64 19.29
N SER A 117 -13.05 -8.22 20.49
CA SER A 117 -12.58 -9.59 20.78
C SER A 117 -13.36 -10.70 20.07
N SER A 118 -14.61 -10.45 19.65
CA SER A 118 -15.41 -11.45 18.90
C SER A 118 -15.09 -11.47 17.41
N VAL A 119 -14.50 -10.39 16.88
CA VAL A 119 -14.21 -10.24 15.45
C VAL A 119 -12.71 -10.06 15.14
N MET A 120 -11.85 -9.95 16.15
CA MET A 120 -10.40 -9.86 15.97
C MET A 120 -9.78 -11.15 15.43
N THR A 121 -8.59 -11.02 14.83
CA THR A 121 -7.70 -12.16 14.59
C THR A 121 -6.88 -12.43 15.85
N ARG A 122 -7.09 -13.59 16.47
CA ARG A 122 -6.38 -14.03 17.69
C ARG A 122 -4.96 -14.50 17.35
N ASN A 123 -4.04 -14.36 18.31
CA ASN A 123 -2.66 -14.84 18.21
C ASN A 123 -1.98 -14.44 16.88
N PRO A 124 -1.91 -13.14 16.55
CA PRO A 124 -1.35 -12.70 15.28
C PRO A 124 0.12 -13.09 15.14
N ILE A 125 0.53 -13.47 13.93
CA ILE A 125 1.94 -13.65 13.58
C ILE A 125 2.65 -12.32 13.79
N PHE A 126 3.80 -12.34 14.46
CA PHE A 126 4.60 -11.15 14.75
C PHE A 126 6.04 -11.30 14.24
N VAL A 127 6.77 -10.20 14.26
CA VAL A 127 8.21 -10.14 13.97
C VAL A 127 8.94 -9.40 15.09
N THR A 128 10.27 -9.52 15.10
CA THR A 128 11.12 -8.74 16.00
C THR A 128 11.74 -7.57 15.24
N SER A 129 12.28 -6.60 15.97
CA SER A 129 12.97 -5.46 15.38
C SER A 129 14.21 -5.83 14.54
N ASP A 130 14.83 -6.98 14.83
CA ASP A 130 15.99 -7.50 14.09
C ASP A 130 15.60 -8.36 12.90
N THR A 131 14.32 -8.73 12.75
CA THR A 131 13.83 -9.42 11.57
C THR A 131 14.13 -8.58 10.32
N LEU A 132 14.55 -9.24 9.24
CA LEU A 132 14.82 -8.58 7.97
C LEU A 132 13.51 -8.05 7.37
N ALA A 133 13.53 -6.86 6.77
CA ALA A 133 12.36 -6.26 6.13
C ALA A 133 11.80 -7.17 5.02
N ILE A 134 12.68 -7.85 4.28
CA ILE A 134 12.28 -8.80 3.24
C ILE A 134 11.62 -10.06 3.81
N GLU A 135 12.09 -10.56 4.96
CA GLU A 135 11.47 -11.70 5.64
C GLU A 135 10.07 -11.32 6.16
N ALA A 136 9.93 -10.14 6.75
CA ALA A 136 8.63 -9.61 7.16
C ALA A 136 7.68 -9.44 5.97
N LEU A 137 8.18 -8.96 4.83
CA LEU A 137 7.42 -8.82 3.60
C LEU A 137 6.98 -10.19 3.03
N HIS A 138 7.85 -11.20 3.05
CA HIS A 138 7.49 -12.57 2.70
C HIS A 138 6.38 -13.12 3.59
N LYS A 139 6.48 -12.92 4.91
CA LYS A 139 5.42 -13.33 5.86
C LYS A 139 4.07 -12.69 5.53
N MET A 140 4.06 -11.38 5.27
CA MET A 140 2.86 -10.64 4.86
C MET A 140 2.22 -11.21 3.58
N VAL A 141 3.04 -11.43 2.55
CA VAL A 141 2.57 -11.94 1.26
C VAL A 141 2.06 -13.38 1.36
N GLN A 142 2.82 -14.27 2.00
CA GLN A 142 2.46 -15.69 2.12
C GLN A 142 1.17 -15.89 2.93
N ALA A 143 1.04 -15.18 4.05
CA ALA A 143 -0.11 -15.29 4.93
C ALA A 143 -1.25 -14.30 4.59
N LYS A 144 -1.09 -13.49 3.52
CA LYS A 144 -2.10 -12.59 2.95
C LYS A 144 -2.64 -11.55 3.92
N PHE A 145 -1.75 -10.94 4.71
CA PHE A 145 -2.05 -9.79 5.56
C PHE A 145 -1.03 -8.66 5.33
N ARG A 146 -1.40 -7.44 5.71
CA ARG A 146 -0.57 -6.24 5.48
C ARG A 146 0.09 -5.70 6.75
N HIS A 147 -0.26 -6.24 7.90
CA HIS A 147 0.15 -5.72 9.20
C HIS A 147 0.81 -6.81 10.02
N LEU A 148 1.96 -6.48 10.62
CA LEU A 148 2.70 -7.35 11.52
C LEU A 148 2.95 -6.60 12.84
N PRO A 149 2.49 -7.11 13.99
CA PRO A 149 2.99 -6.67 15.28
C PRO A 149 4.51 -6.83 15.33
N VAL A 150 5.18 -5.83 15.90
CA VAL A 150 6.61 -5.89 16.22
C VAL A 150 6.73 -6.07 17.72
N VAL A 151 7.36 -7.16 18.14
CA VAL A 151 7.49 -7.57 19.54
C VAL A 151 8.97 -7.59 19.94
N GLU A 152 9.28 -6.99 21.08
CA GLU A 152 10.59 -7.03 21.73
C GLU A 152 10.41 -7.45 23.19
N ASN A 153 11.22 -8.40 23.68
CA ASN A 153 11.18 -8.86 25.07
C ASN A 153 9.79 -9.27 25.57
N GLY A 154 8.92 -9.76 24.67
CA GLY A 154 7.55 -10.14 24.99
C GLY A 154 6.53 -9.00 24.95
N GLU A 155 6.96 -7.76 24.72
CA GLU A 155 6.11 -6.57 24.63
C GLU A 155 5.94 -6.09 23.20
N VAL A 156 4.76 -5.55 22.89
CA VAL A 156 4.46 -4.94 21.59
C VAL A 156 5.02 -3.53 21.54
N VAL A 157 5.97 -3.29 20.62
CA VAL A 157 6.63 -1.99 20.46
C VAL A 157 6.05 -1.17 19.32
N ALA A 158 5.66 -1.82 18.21
CA ALA A 158 5.22 -1.13 17.00
C ALA A 158 4.30 -2.01 16.14
N LEU A 159 3.72 -1.40 15.11
CA LEU A 159 3.01 -2.10 14.04
C LEU A 159 3.71 -1.83 12.72
N LEU A 160 4.16 -2.89 12.06
CA LEU A 160 4.72 -2.84 10.72
C LEU A 160 3.60 -2.97 9.70
N ASP A 161 3.50 -1.99 8.81
CA ASP A 161 2.58 -1.98 7.66
C ASP A 161 3.37 -2.26 6.37
N ILE A 162 2.78 -3.01 5.44
CA ILE A 162 3.39 -3.37 4.16
C ILE A 162 3.94 -2.17 3.38
N THR A 163 3.30 -1.01 3.49
CA THR A 163 3.75 0.25 2.85
C THR A 163 5.16 0.65 3.29
N LYS A 164 5.57 0.28 4.51
CA LYS A 164 6.93 0.54 5.02
C LYS A 164 7.98 -0.33 4.34
N CYS A 165 7.58 -1.49 3.84
CA CYS A 165 8.45 -2.41 3.09
C CYS A 165 8.40 -2.16 1.57
N LEU A 166 7.34 -1.50 1.07
CA LEU A 166 7.12 -1.28 -0.36
C LEU A 166 8.28 -0.52 -1.02
N TYR A 167 8.78 0.54 -0.37
CA TYR A 167 9.92 1.30 -0.87
C TYR A 167 11.19 0.46 -0.99
N ASP A 168 11.42 -0.48 -0.07
CA ASP A 168 12.57 -1.40 -0.15
C ASP A 168 12.41 -2.35 -1.35
N ALA A 169 11.19 -2.83 -1.61
CA ALA A 169 10.89 -3.66 -2.78
C ALA A 169 11.13 -2.90 -4.10
N ILE A 170 10.70 -1.63 -4.19
CA ILE A 170 10.95 -0.75 -5.34
C ILE A 170 12.45 -0.60 -5.57
N LEU A 171 13.19 -0.15 -4.55
CA LEU A 171 14.64 0.08 -4.68
C LEU A 171 15.40 -1.18 -5.08
N ARG A 172 14.99 -2.36 -4.57
CA ARG A 172 15.60 -3.63 -4.94
C ARG A 172 15.30 -4.01 -6.39
N LEU A 173 14.06 -3.82 -6.83
CA LEU A 173 13.66 -4.10 -8.21
C LEU A 173 14.37 -3.16 -9.19
N GLU A 174 14.47 -1.86 -8.86
CA GLU A 174 15.25 -0.88 -9.63
C GLU A 174 16.73 -1.24 -9.70
N LYS A 175 17.32 -1.65 -8.57
CA LYS A 175 18.72 -2.08 -8.54
C LYS A 175 18.93 -3.34 -9.37
N ALA A 176 18.04 -4.33 -9.26
CA ALA A 176 18.10 -5.55 -10.05
C ALA A 176 17.92 -5.29 -11.55
N ALA A 177 17.14 -4.27 -11.92
CA ALA A 177 16.93 -3.87 -13.32
C ALA A 177 18.04 -2.97 -13.88
N GLY A 178 18.64 -2.11 -13.04
CA GLY A 178 19.63 -1.10 -13.43
C GLY A 178 21.10 -1.54 -13.28
N GLN A 179 21.39 -2.52 -12.43
CA GLN A 179 22.68 -3.20 -12.49
C GLN A 179 22.66 -4.07 -13.74
N GLY A 180 23.48 -3.70 -14.74
CA GLY A 180 23.68 -4.51 -15.95
C GLY A 180 23.74 -5.98 -15.57
N SER A 181 22.79 -6.75 -16.08
CA SER A 181 22.54 -8.10 -15.59
C SER A 181 23.84 -8.90 -15.58
N PRO A 182 24.14 -9.71 -14.55
CA PRO A 182 25.24 -10.69 -14.62
C PRO A 182 25.18 -11.55 -15.89
N TRP A 183 23.98 -11.71 -16.46
CA TRP A 183 23.75 -12.30 -17.78
C TRP A 183 24.43 -11.55 -18.94
N SER A 184 24.40 -10.20 -18.94
CA SER A 184 24.94 -9.39 -20.03
C SER A 184 26.45 -9.60 -20.22
N SER A 185 27.16 -9.91 -19.14
CA SER A 185 28.57 -10.28 -19.16
C SER A 185 28.80 -11.79 -19.35
N ALA A 186 27.80 -12.63 -19.06
CA ALA A 186 27.87 -14.08 -19.21
C ALA A 186 27.59 -14.56 -20.65
N LEU A 187 26.92 -13.75 -21.48
CA LEU A 187 26.73 -14.06 -22.89
C LEU A 187 27.86 -13.47 -23.74
N SER A 188 28.69 -14.34 -24.33
CA SER A 188 29.84 -13.95 -25.15
C SER A 188 29.49 -13.32 -26.52
N ALA A 189 28.22 -12.97 -26.77
CA ALA A 189 27.82 -12.20 -27.94
C ALA A 189 26.53 -11.39 -27.68
N PRO A 190 26.57 -10.04 -27.83
CA PRO A 190 25.36 -9.24 -27.79
C PRO A 190 24.59 -9.45 -29.09
N SER A 191 23.48 -10.18 -29.04
CA SER A 191 22.49 -10.13 -30.11
C SER A 191 21.34 -9.23 -29.66
N PRO A 192 20.85 -8.30 -30.51
CA PRO A 192 19.76 -7.40 -30.17
C PRO A 192 18.47 -8.17 -29.83
N PHE A 193 18.32 -9.39 -30.35
CA PHE A 193 17.23 -10.29 -29.98
C PHE A 193 17.31 -10.72 -28.50
N ILE A 194 18.49 -11.14 -28.03
CA ILE A 194 18.68 -11.55 -26.64
C ILE A 194 18.57 -10.32 -25.71
N GLU A 195 19.09 -9.16 -26.10
CA GLU A 195 18.88 -7.92 -25.33
C GLU A 195 17.40 -7.57 -25.17
N THR A 196 16.61 -7.70 -26.23
CA THR A 196 15.16 -7.46 -26.18
C THR A 196 14.44 -8.48 -25.30
N LEU A 197 14.86 -9.74 -25.32
CA LEU A 197 14.27 -10.79 -24.49
C LEU A 197 14.60 -10.59 -23.01
N ILE A 198 15.84 -10.23 -22.69
CA ILE A 198 16.26 -9.85 -21.33
C ILE A 198 15.43 -8.66 -20.85
N ASP A 199 15.33 -7.57 -21.63
CA ASP A 199 14.59 -6.38 -21.21
C ASP A 199 13.12 -6.69 -20.93
N ARG A 200 12.49 -7.56 -21.73
CA ARG A 200 11.14 -8.09 -21.47
C ARG A 200 11.05 -8.97 -20.22
N MET A 201 12.06 -9.78 -19.92
CA MET A 201 12.10 -10.60 -18.70
C MET A 201 12.41 -9.80 -17.44
N LEU A 202 13.13 -8.67 -17.55
CA LEU A 202 13.44 -7.77 -16.43
C LEU A 202 12.29 -6.79 -16.13
N LYS A 203 11.43 -6.52 -17.12
CA LYS A 203 10.24 -5.66 -16.99
C LYS A 203 8.96 -6.34 -17.51
N PRO A 204 8.59 -7.53 -17.00
CA PRO A 204 7.36 -8.17 -17.38
C PRO A 204 6.19 -7.25 -17.07
N ALA A 205 5.33 -7.13 -18.07
CA ALA A 205 4.10 -6.39 -17.95
C ALA A 205 3.10 -7.15 -17.07
N LEU A 206 2.13 -6.41 -16.56
CA LEU A 206 1.20 -6.88 -15.55
C LEU A 206 0.37 -8.10 -16.03
N TRP A 207 0.09 -8.18 -17.33
CA TRP A 207 -0.60 -9.33 -17.95
C TRP A 207 0.09 -10.67 -17.73
N THR A 208 1.41 -10.71 -17.51
CA THR A 208 2.14 -11.97 -17.25
C THR A 208 1.79 -12.56 -15.88
N PHE A 209 1.27 -11.75 -14.95
CA PHE A 209 0.96 -12.15 -13.57
C PHE A 209 -0.52 -12.15 -13.26
N ILE A 210 -1.31 -11.34 -13.96
CA ILE A 210 -2.77 -11.42 -13.90
C ILE A 210 -3.17 -12.75 -14.54
N SER A 211 -3.52 -13.71 -13.69
CA SER A 211 -4.14 -14.95 -14.17
C SER A 211 -5.50 -14.64 -14.80
N GLU A 212 -5.90 -15.39 -15.82
CA GLU A 212 -7.21 -15.28 -16.51
C GLU A 212 -8.42 -15.36 -15.54
N ASN A 213 -8.20 -15.81 -14.31
CA ASN A 213 -9.21 -15.97 -13.27
C ASN A 213 -9.22 -14.86 -12.21
N THR A 214 -8.66 -13.68 -12.51
CA THR A 214 -8.66 -12.55 -11.58
C THR A 214 -10.07 -12.00 -11.42
N LYS A 215 -10.65 -12.30 -10.26
CA LYS A 215 -12.02 -11.93 -9.91
C LYS A 215 -12.12 -10.44 -9.61
N VAL A 216 -12.97 -9.73 -10.34
CA VAL A 216 -13.35 -8.34 -10.02
C VAL A 216 -14.71 -8.34 -9.33
N ALA A 217 -14.75 -7.87 -8.09
CA ALA A 217 -16.01 -7.65 -7.40
C ALA A 217 -16.60 -6.30 -7.85
N ILE A 218 -17.80 -6.33 -8.42
CA ILE A 218 -18.48 -5.15 -8.99
C ILE A 218 -19.74 -4.83 -8.19
N VAL A 219 -19.98 -3.55 -7.91
CA VAL A 219 -21.20 -3.03 -7.29
C VAL A 219 -21.77 -1.84 -8.06
N SER A 220 -23.07 -1.59 -7.92
CA SER A 220 -23.71 -0.35 -8.36
C SER A 220 -23.53 0.74 -7.32
N ALA A 221 -23.48 1.99 -7.78
CA ALA A 221 -23.39 3.18 -6.94
C ALA A 221 -24.53 3.32 -5.92
N SER A 222 -25.72 2.81 -6.30
CA SER A 222 -26.95 2.82 -5.51
C SER A 222 -27.09 1.64 -4.55
N GLU A 223 -26.16 0.67 -4.56
CA GLU A 223 -26.18 -0.42 -3.60
C GLU A 223 -25.69 0.05 -2.21
N PRO A 224 -26.19 -0.53 -1.11
CA PRO A 224 -25.65 -0.31 0.22
C PRO A 224 -24.20 -0.80 0.39
N VAL A 225 -23.46 -0.16 1.28
CA VAL A 225 -22.08 -0.53 1.63
C VAL A 225 -21.98 -1.98 2.13
N GLN A 226 -22.99 -2.47 2.83
CA GLN A 226 -23.10 -3.86 3.27
C GLN A 226 -23.00 -4.86 2.09
N VAL A 227 -23.62 -4.55 0.94
CA VAL A 227 -23.54 -5.40 -0.26
C VAL A 227 -22.11 -5.45 -0.80
N ALA A 228 -21.42 -4.30 -0.82
CA ALA A 228 -20.01 -4.26 -1.17
C ALA A 228 -19.15 -5.09 -0.22
N ALA A 229 -19.38 -5.00 1.09
CA ALA A 229 -18.67 -5.80 2.09
C ALA A 229 -18.89 -7.31 1.89
N LYS A 230 -20.12 -7.74 1.59
CA LYS A 230 -20.45 -9.13 1.25
C LYS A 230 -19.72 -9.60 -0.01
N LYS A 231 -19.70 -8.79 -1.08
CA LYS A 231 -18.97 -9.11 -2.32
C LYS A 231 -17.46 -9.17 -2.09
N MET A 232 -16.87 -8.27 -1.29
CA MET A 232 -15.44 -8.38 -0.91
C MET A 232 -15.12 -9.74 -0.28
N ARG A 233 -15.98 -10.18 0.65
CA ARG A 233 -15.83 -11.48 1.33
C ARG A 233 -16.01 -12.67 0.38
N GLU A 234 -17.07 -12.67 -0.42
CA GLU A 234 -17.41 -13.75 -1.36
C GLU A 234 -16.31 -13.95 -2.40
N PHE A 235 -15.85 -12.85 -3.02
CA PHE A 235 -14.81 -12.88 -4.05
C PHE A 235 -13.40 -12.97 -3.45
N ARG A 236 -13.27 -12.86 -2.11
CA ARG A 236 -12.00 -12.84 -1.36
C ARG A 236 -11.05 -11.74 -1.83
N VAL A 237 -11.60 -10.56 -2.09
CA VAL A 237 -10.87 -9.36 -2.55
C VAL A 237 -10.96 -8.24 -1.51
N ASN A 238 -10.01 -7.30 -1.54
CA ASN A 238 -9.95 -6.17 -0.60
C ASN A 238 -10.43 -4.84 -1.23
N SER A 239 -11.13 -4.91 -2.35
CA SER A 239 -11.75 -3.76 -3.03
C SER A 239 -12.95 -4.21 -3.86
N VAL A 240 -13.88 -3.28 -4.10
CA VAL A 240 -14.92 -3.43 -5.14
C VAL A 240 -14.85 -2.26 -6.10
N ILE A 241 -15.17 -2.52 -7.36
CA ILE A 241 -15.25 -1.52 -8.42
C ILE A 241 -16.70 -1.08 -8.58
N ILE A 242 -16.93 0.23 -8.63
CA ILE A 242 -18.23 0.82 -8.88
C ILE A 242 -18.32 1.14 -10.36
N LEU A 243 -19.29 0.54 -11.05
CA LEU A 243 -19.54 0.77 -12.47
C LEU A 243 -20.86 1.50 -12.69
N SER A 244 -20.88 2.37 -13.70
CA SER A 244 -22.09 2.92 -14.31
C SER A 244 -22.07 2.59 -15.79
N GLY A 245 -22.74 1.50 -16.19
CA GLY A 245 -22.56 0.89 -17.50
C GLY A 245 -21.16 0.26 -17.62
N SER A 246 -20.40 0.63 -18.64
CA SER A 246 -19.00 0.19 -18.82
C SER A 246 -17.97 1.09 -18.12
N ARG A 247 -18.38 2.26 -17.61
CA ARG A 247 -17.45 3.23 -17.05
C ARG A 247 -17.22 3.01 -15.55
N ILE A 248 -15.95 3.01 -15.14
CA ILE A 248 -15.54 3.02 -13.74
C ILE A 248 -15.89 4.38 -13.12
N GLN A 249 -16.76 4.37 -12.13
CA GLN A 249 -17.17 5.56 -11.38
C GLN A 249 -16.36 5.73 -10.10
N GLY A 250 -15.99 4.60 -9.47
CA GLY A 250 -15.35 4.61 -8.17
C GLY A 250 -14.70 3.28 -7.77
N ILE A 251 -13.97 3.33 -6.67
CA ILE A 251 -13.50 2.15 -5.92
C ILE A 251 -13.91 2.30 -4.46
N LEU A 252 -14.27 1.19 -3.82
CA LEU A 252 -14.51 1.13 -2.38
C LEU A 252 -13.65 0.04 -1.76
N THR A 253 -13.01 0.35 -0.63
CA THR A 253 -12.12 -0.57 0.12
C THR A 253 -12.57 -0.73 1.57
N PRO A 254 -12.10 -1.76 2.30
CA PRO A 254 -12.36 -1.91 3.74
C PRO A 254 -12.00 -0.66 4.55
N ARG A 255 -10.92 0.04 4.17
CA ARG A 255 -10.53 1.31 4.77
C ARG A 255 -11.62 2.37 4.63
N ASP A 256 -12.30 2.46 3.50
CA ASP A 256 -13.38 3.42 3.31
C ASP A 256 -14.59 3.08 4.19
N ILE A 257 -14.93 1.78 4.32
CA ILE A 257 -15.99 1.30 5.21
C ILE A 257 -15.68 1.67 6.67
N LEU A 258 -14.46 1.40 7.13
CA LEU A 258 -14.02 1.76 8.48
C LEU A 258 -14.07 3.29 8.68
N MET A 259 -13.42 4.06 7.79
CA MET A 259 -13.14 5.48 8.01
C MET A 259 -14.37 6.38 7.76
N ARG A 260 -15.19 6.03 6.77
CA ARG A 260 -16.28 6.90 6.28
C ARG A 260 -17.66 6.42 6.72
N VAL A 261 -17.81 5.16 7.13
CA VAL A 261 -19.09 4.59 7.58
C VAL A 261 -19.05 4.30 9.08
N VAL A 262 -18.31 3.29 9.51
CA VAL A 262 -18.37 2.80 10.90
C VAL A 262 -17.84 3.85 11.88
N ALA A 263 -16.68 4.45 11.62
CA ALA A 263 -16.11 5.49 12.49
C ALA A 263 -16.96 6.79 12.53
N LYS A 264 -17.90 6.95 11.58
CA LYS A 264 -18.85 8.07 11.51
C LYS A 264 -20.22 7.73 12.09
N ASN A 265 -20.37 6.55 12.69
CA ASN A 265 -21.62 6.04 13.24
C ASN A 265 -22.74 5.94 12.19
N LEU A 266 -22.38 5.64 10.94
CA LEU A 266 -23.34 5.39 9.88
C LEU A 266 -23.60 3.88 9.77
N SER A 267 -24.82 3.50 9.41
CA SER A 267 -25.20 2.10 9.17
C SER A 267 -24.70 1.64 7.80
N PRO A 268 -23.98 0.49 7.71
CA PRO A 268 -23.59 -0.10 6.43
C PRO A 268 -24.78 -0.53 5.55
N GLU A 269 -25.92 -0.86 6.16
CA GLU A 269 -27.14 -1.30 5.47
C GLU A 269 -27.88 -0.12 4.80
N LEU A 270 -27.77 1.08 5.36
CA LEU A 270 -28.46 2.29 4.87
C LEU A 270 -27.55 3.21 4.06
N THR A 271 -26.25 3.15 4.26
CA THR A 271 -25.29 4.03 3.56
C THR A 271 -25.01 3.51 2.16
N LEU A 272 -25.27 4.33 1.15
CA LEU A 272 -24.99 3.99 -0.25
C LEU A 272 -23.51 4.08 -0.58
N VAL A 273 -23.06 3.20 -1.48
CA VAL A 273 -21.67 3.15 -1.94
C VAL A 273 -21.22 4.49 -2.53
N GLU A 274 -22.06 5.16 -3.33
CA GLU A 274 -21.72 6.45 -3.94
C GLU A 274 -21.33 7.56 -2.95
N LYS A 275 -21.81 7.48 -1.70
CA LYS A 275 -21.55 8.49 -0.67
C LYS A 275 -20.17 8.34 -0.03
N VAL A 276 -19.57 7.16 -0.15
CA VAL A 276 -18.34 6.82 0.58
C VAL A 276 -17.25 6.25 -0.30
N MET A 277 -17.51 5.91 -1.57
CA MET A 277 -16.48 5.47 -2.51
C MET A 277 -15.43 6.56 -2.78
N THR A 278 -14.26 6.15 -3.24
CA THR A 278 -13.30 7.05 -3.88
C THR A 278 -13.66 7.17 -5.35
N ALA A 279 -14.12 8.35 -5.77
CA ALA A 279 -14.54 8.60 -7.15
C ALA A 279 -13.34 8.74 -8.09
N ASN A 280 -13.51 8.32 -9.35
CA ASN A 280 -12.49 8.39 -10.41
C ASN A 280 -11.12 7.85 -9.96
N PRO A 281 -11.04 6.56 -9.58
CA PRO A 281 -9.77 5.96 -9.17
C PRO A 281 -8.77 6.01 -10.33
N GLU A 282 -7.49 6.13 -9.99
CA GLU A 282 -6.42 5.91 -10.95
C GLU A 282 -6.52 4.49 -11.49
N CYS A 283 -6.32 4.33 -12.80
CA CYS A 283 -6.43 3.05 -13.49
C CYS A 283 -5.16 2.84 -14.32
N ALA A 284 -4.77 1.59 -14.51
CA ALA A 284 -3.66 1.22 -15.39
C ALA A 284 -4.13 0.30 -16.52
N THR A 285 -3.30 0.18 -17.55
CA THR A 285 -3.50 -0.80 -18.64
C THR A 285 -2.73 -2.09 -18.34
N LEU A 286 -3.02 -3.15 -19.08
CA LEU A 286 -2.32 -4.45 -18.95
C LEU A 286 -0.83 -4.40 -19.34
N ASP A 287 -0.44 -3.40 -20.12
CA ASP A 287 0.93 -3.22 -20.63
C ASP A 287 1.87 -2.59 -19.60
N ILE A 288 1.35 -2.09 -18.47
CA ILE A 288 2.14 -1.49 -17.40
C ILE A 288 3.06 -2.53 -16.74
N THR A 289 4.26 -2.12 -16.34
CA THR A 289 5.21 -2.99 -15.63
C THR A 289 4.89 -3.06 -14.14
N ILE A 290 5.33 -4.13 -13.46
CA ILE A 290 5.18 -4.27 -12.01
C ILE A 290 5.85 -3.12 -11.25
N LEU A 291 7.03 -2.69 -11.69
CA LEU A 291 7.75 -1.59 -11.06
C LEU A 291 6.95 -0.28 -11.15
N GLU A 292 6.35 0.02 -12.30
CA GLU A 292 5.49 1.20 -12.46
C GLU A 292 4.25 1.11 -11.58
N VAL A 293 3.62 -0.07 -11.46
CA VAL A 293 2.47 -0.26 -10.55
C VAL A 293 2.87 -0.02 -9.09
N LEU A 294 4.04 -0.50 -8.67
CA LEU A 294 4.56 -0.25 -7.32
C LEU A 294 4.77 1.25 -7.06
N HIS A 295 5.33 1.98 -8.03
CA HIS A 295 5.48 3.44 -7.97
C HIS A 295 4.14 4.16 -7.89
N ILE A 296 3.18 3.81 -8.74
CA ILE A 296 1.81 4.36 -8.71
C ILE A 296 1.18 4.15 -7.32
N MET A 297 1.24 2.94 -6.77
CA MET A 297 0.68 2.63 -5.44
C MET A 297 1.40 3.39 -4.32
N HIS A 298 2.74 3.46 -4.38
CA HIS A 298 3.56 4.14 -3.40
C HIS A 298 3.30 5.65 -3.38
N ASP A 299 3.34 6.30 -4.54
CA ASP A 299 3.24 7.74 -4.69
C ASP A 299 1.79 8.21 -4.52
N GLY A 300 0.84 7.46 -5.07
CA GLY A 300 -0.59 7.70 -4.93
C GLY A 300 -1.14 7.37 -3.54
N ARG A 301 -0.38 6.64 -2.70
CA ARG A 301 -0.75 6.19 -1.36
C ARG A 301 -2.06 5.39 -1.34
N PHE A 302 -2.20 4.49 -2.29
CA PHE A 302 -3.28 3.52 -2.35
C PHE A 302 -2.73 2.14 -2.65
N LEU A 303 -3.47 1.10 -2.28
CA LEU A 303 -3.00 -0.29 -2.32
C LEU A 303 -3.79 -1.16 -3.28
N HIS A 304 -4.68 -0.56 -4.07
CA HIS A 304 -5.52 -1.23 -5.04
C HIS A 304 -5.51 -0.42 -6.32
N LEU A 305 -5.31 -1.08 -7.47
CA LEU A 305 -5.25 -0.44 -8.77
C LEU A 305 -6.20 -1.18 -9.72
N PRO A 306 -7.30 -0.56 -10.16
CA PRO A 306 -8.10 -1.04 -11.27
C PRO A 306 -7.27 -1.11 -12.55
N VAL A 307 -7.47 -2.18 -13.33
CA VAL A 307 -6.77 -2.44 -14.59
C VAL A 307 -7.80 -2.57 -15.69
N THR A 308 -7.65 -1.77 -16.74
CA THR A 308 -8.59 -1.74 -17.88
C THR A 308 -7.95 -2.26 -19.16
N ASP A 309 -8.79 -2.72 -20.08
CA ASP A 309 -8.41 -2.99 -21.46
C ASP A 309 -8.26 -1.67 -22.26
N ARG A 310 -8.01 -1.78 -23.57
CA ARG A 310 -7.88 -0.64 -24.48
C ARG A 310 -9.20 0.08 -24.74
N ASP A 311 -10.32 -0.60 -24.54
CA ASP A 311 -11.66 -0.06 -24.71
C ASP A 311 -12.19 0.61 -23.41
N GLY A 312 -11.39 0.56 -22.33
CA GLY A 312 -11.70 1.16 -21.04
C GLY A 312 -12.55 0.28 -20.12
N ASN A 313 -12.79 -0.98 -20.49
CA ASN A 313 -13.52 -1.93 -19.64
C ASN A 313 -12.61 -2.47 -18.55
N ILE A 314 -13.18 -2.71 -17.36
CA ILE A 314 -12.45 -3.31 -16.24
C ILE A 314 -12.09 -4.76 -16.53
N VAL A 315 -10.81 -5.11 -16.44
CA VAL A 315 -10.29 -6.46 -16.62
C VAL A 315 -9.92 -7.09 -15.28
N ALA A 316 -9.25 -6.32 -14.42
CA ALA A 316 -8.79 -6.78 -13.12
C ALA A 316 -8.77 -5.64 -12.09
N CYS A 317 -8.68 -5.97 -10.81
CA CYS A 317 -8.27 -5.04 -9.77
C CYS A 317 -7.15 -5.71 -8.98
N VAL A 318 -5.94 -5.16 -9.08
CA VAL A 318 -4.76 -5.73 -8.42
C VAL A 318 -4.52 -5.04 -7.08
N ASP A 319 -4.09 -5.80 -6.08
CA ASP A 319 -3.71 -5.26 -4.78
C ASP A 319 -2.21 -5.30 -4.53
N VAL A 320 -1.75 -4.51 -3.55
CA VAL A 320 -0.34 -4.40 -3.20
C VAL A 320 0.29 -5.75 -2.82
N LEU A 321 -0.46 -6.70 -2.25
CA LEU A 321 0.08 -8.00 -1.88
C LEU A 321 0.39 -8.82 -3.13
N GLN A 322 -0.50 -8.80 -4.12
CA GLN A 322 -0.27 -9.47 -5.41
C GLN A 322 0.92 -8.88 -6.16
N ILE A 323 1.00 -7.55 -6.23
CA ILE A 323 2.10 -6.86 -6.92
C ILE A 323 3.43 -7.07 -6.20
N THR A 324 3.43 -7.01 -4.86
CA THR A 324 4.61 -7.28 -4.05
C THR A 324 5.08 -8.73 -4.20
N HIS A 325 4.16 -9.70 -4.22
CA HIS A 325 4.48 -11.10 -4.48
C HIS A 325 5.17 -11.27 -5.83
N ALA A 326 4.62 -10.66 -6.87
CA ALA A 326 5.20 -10.70 -8.20
C ALA A 326 6.59 -10.05 -8.24
N ALA A 327 6.76 -8.89 -7.62
CA ALA A 327 8.06 -8.22 -7.51
C ALA A 327 9.12 -9.07 -6.80
N ILE A 328 8.74 -9.74 -5.71
CA ILE A 328 9.62 -10.67 -4.98
C ILE A 328 10.04 -11.83 -5.87
N LEU A 329 9.09 -12.47 -6.56
CA LEU A 329 9.39 -13.56 -7.50
C LEU A 329 10.34 -13.10 -8.61
N MET A 330 10.16 -11.89 -9.14
CA MET A 330 11.05 -11.32 -10.14
C MET A 330 12.45 -11.09 -9.59
N ILE A 331 12.58 -10.55 -8.39
CA ILE A 331 13.90 -10.41 -7.73
C ILE A 331 14.56 -11.78 -7.58
N TYR A 332 13.83 -12.81 -7.16
CA TYR A 332 14.38 -14.17 -7.09
C TYR A 332 14.85 -14.68 -8.45
N VAL A 333 14.04 -14.54 -9.50
CA VAL A 333 14.42 -14.93 -10.86
C VAL A 333 15.67 -14.15 -11.30
N MET A 334 15.69 -12.83 -11.17
CA MET A 334 16.80 -11.98 -11.61
C MET A 334 18.11 -12.29 -10.86
N VAL A 335 18.04 -12.60 -9.57
CA VAL A 335 19.21 -12.86 -8.72
C VAL A 335 19.71 -14.31 -8.83
N TRP A 336 18.81 -15.31 -8.88
CA TRP A 336 19.18 -16.72 -8.81
C TRP A 336 19.26 -17.44 -10.16
N PHE A 337 18.49 -17.00 -11.17
CA PHE A 337 18.51 -17.62 -12.50
C PHE A 337 19.90 -17.57 -13.18
N PRO A 338 20.71 -16.50 -13.08
CA PRO A 338 22.07 -16.47 -13.63
C PRO A 338 22.99 -17.52 -13.02
N ASN A 339 22.86 -17.79 -11.70
CA ASN A 339 23.69 -18.77 -11.00
C ASN A 339 23.37 -20.21 -11.43
N PHE A 340 22.12 -20.49 -11.79
CA PHE A 340 21.69 -21.82 -12.23
C PHE A 340 22.10 -22.11 -13.68
N PHE A 341 22.01 -21.12 -14.57
CA PHE A 341 22.42 -21.27 -15.97
C PHE A 341 23.94 -21.24 -16.15
N GLY A 342 24.67 -20.47 -15.33
CA GLY A 342 26.14 -20.47 -15.33
C GLY A 342 26.73 -21.86 -15.04
N ILE A 343 26.09 -22.66 -14.19
CA ILE A 343 26.50 -24.04 -13.89
C ILE A 343 26.23 -24.98 -15.08
N VAL A 344 25.11 -24.80 -15.78
CA VAL A 344 24.73 -25.65 -16.91
C VAL A 344 25.59 -25.35 -18.14
N ILE A 345 25.92 -24.09 -18.42
CA ILE A 345 26.79 -23.72 -19.55
C ILE A 345 28.24 -24.16 -19.29
N LEU A 346 28.74 -24.06 -18.05
CA LEU A 346 30.08 -24.55 -17.69
C LEU A 346 30.20 -26.08 -17.67
N SER A 347 29.10 -26.81 -17.67
CA SER A 347 29.11 -28.29 -17.73
C SER A 347 29.12 -28.85 -19.15
N PHE A 348 29.02 -27.99 -20.17
CA PHE A 348 29.02 -28.37 -21.59
C PHE A 348 30.22 -27.83 -22.39
N ASN A 349 31.26 -27.34 -21.69
CA ASN A 349 32.50 -26.89 -22.33
C ASN A 349 33.69 -27.76 -21.94
#